data_AF-A0A9Y2AE45-F1
#
_entry.id   AF-A0A9Y2AE45-F1
#
_cell.length_a   1.000
_cell.length_b   1.000
_cell.length_c   1.000
_cell.angle_alpha   90.00
_cell.angle_beta   90.00
_cell.angle_gamma   90.00
#
_symmetry.space_group_name_H-M   'P 1'
#
loop_
_entity.id
_entity.type
_entity.pdbx_description
1 polymer ?
#
loop_
_entity_poly.entity_id
_entity_poly.type
_entity_poly.pdbx_seq_one_letter_code
_entity_poly.pdbx_strand_id
1 'polypeptide(L)'
;MADTVEAASAEQLETARGIVLRQLTASAKSRRQLEDKLAERDVPEHVAQEVLDRFEQVGLVDDREYAAMFVRSRAETRKLSRAALRRELSQRGITGELAEQALEQRHEKDEVRDAHELVRRKLPASADLTDRKERDKLTRRLVSMLGRKGYPSGMAFAVVKEELAGLGPTSDPGSEDGVGAEVWDTP
;
A
#
# COMPACT_ATOMS: atom_id res chain seq x y z
N MET A 1 -27.05 -38.48 5.71
CA MET A 1 -27.95 -37.39 5.31
C MET A 1 -27.34 -36.75 4.08
N ALA A 2 -27.85 -37.07 2.89
CA ALA A 2 -27.40 -36.46 1.65
C ALA A 2 -28.00 -35.05 1.59
N ASP A 3 -27.15 -34.04 1.71
CA ASP A 3 -27.53 -32.66 1.44
C ASP A 3 -27.78 -32.59 -0.07
N THR A 4 -29.05 -32.59 -0.46
CA THR A 4 -29.44 -32.50 -1.86
C THR A 4 -29.25 -31.03 -2.22
N VAL A 5 -28.13 -30.70 -2.85
CA VAL A 5 -27.91 -29.38 -3.42
C VAL A 5 -29.01 -29.17 -4.46
N GLU A 6 -30.00 -28.35 -4.10
CA GLU A 6 -31.06 -27.95 -5.00
C GLU A 6 -30.43 -27.27 -6.22
N ALA A 7 -30.80 -27.71 -7.42
CA ALA A 7 -30.24 -27.14 -8.64
C ALA A 7 -30.68 -25.68 -8.78
N ALA A 8 -29.74 -24.80 -9.16
CA ALA A 8 -30.03 -23.39 -9.38
C ALA A 8 -31.12 -23.22 -10.44
N SER A 9 -32.19 -22.49 -10.11
CA SER A 9 -33.24 -22.20 -11.08
C SER A 9 -32.73 -21.21 -12.13
N ALA A 10 -33.29 -21.27 -13.35
CA ALA A 10 -32.92 -20.34 -14.43
C ALA A 10 -33.13 -18.87 -14.02
N GLU A 11 -34.19 -18.58 -13.27
CA GLU A 11 -34.51 -17.25 -12.75
C GLU A 11 -33.50 -16.77 -11.71
N GLN A 12 -33.04 -17.65 -10.82
CA GLN A 12 -31.98 -17.35 -9.85
C GLN A 12 -30.67 -17.02 -10.55
N LEU A 13 -30.28 -17.82 -11.54
CA LEU A 13 -29.07 -17.60 -12.34
C LEU A 13 -29.14 -16.28 -13.11
N GLU A 14 -30.28 -15.96 -13.72
CA GLU A 14 -30.47 -14.70 -14.45
C GLU A 14 -30.40 -13.48 -13.52
N THR A 15 -31.04 -13.56 -12.35
CA THR A 15 -30.99 -12.51 -11.33
C THR A 15 -29.56 -12.26 -10.85
N ALA A 16 -28.83 -13.33 -10.51
CA ALA A 16 -27.44 -13.25 -10.07
C ALA A 16 -26.52 -12.67 -11.16
N ARG A 17 -26.65 -13.12 -12.41
CA ARG A 17 -25.91 -12.56 -13.57
C ARG A 17 -26.16 -11.07 -13.72
N GLY A 18 -27.42 -10.64 -13.63
CA GLY A 18 -27.78 -9.22 -13.70
C GLY A 18 -27.12 -8.39 -12.58
N ILE A 19 -27.00 -8.93 -11.37
CA ILE A 19 -26.31 -8.27 -10.26
C ILE A 19 -24.81 -8.13 -10.56
N VAL A 20 -24.15 -9.22 -10.97
CA VAL A 20 -22.70 -9.24 -11.25
C VAL A 20 -22.35 -8.29 -12.39
N LEU A 21 -23.09 -8.33 -13.50
CA LEU A 21 -22.84 -7.44 -14.64
C LEU A 21 -22.97 -5.96 -14.27
N ARG A 22 -23.96 -5.61 -13.45
CA ARG A 22 -24.08 -4.23 -12.93
C ARG A 22 -22.88 -3.82 -12.08
N GLN A 23 -22.35 -4.72 -11.25
CA GLN A 23 -21.15 -4.42 -10.46
C GLN A 23 -19.92 -4.20 -11.33
N LEU A 24 -19.69 -5.09 -12.30
CA LEU A 24 -18.54 -5.04 -13.20
C LEU A 24 -18.58 -3.83 -14.14
N THR A 25 -19.78 -3.43 -14.59
CA THR A 25 -19.96 -2.21 -15.40
C THR A 25 -19.58 -0.95 -14.63
N ALA A 26 -19.85 -0.92 -13.32
CA ALA A 26 -19.56 0.26 -12.49
C ALA A 26 -18.06 0.36 -12.12
N SER A 27 -17.40 -0.77 -11.89
CA SER A 27 -15.97 -0.83 -11.53
C SER A 27 -15.48 -2.28 -11.56
N ALA A 28 -14.18 -2.48 -11.81
CA ALA A 28 -13.53 -3.77 -11.58
C ALA A 28 -13.73 -4.25 -10.13
N LYS A 29 -13.99 -5.55 -9.95
CA LYS A 29 -14.22 -6.22 -8.67
C LYS A 29 -13.39 -7.49 -8.59
N SER A 30 -12.98 -7.87 -7.38
CA SER A 30 -12.54 -9.25 -7.15
C SER A 30 -13.74 -10.19 -7.04
N ARG A 31 -13.50 -11.49 -7.22
CA ARG A 31 -14.50 -12.55 -7.03
C ARG A 31 -15.15 -12.44 -5.67
N ARG A 32 -14.36 -12.31 -4.60
CA ARG A 32 -14.89 -12.17 -3.23
C ARG A 32 -15.85 -10.99 -3.06
N GLN A 33 -15.54 -9.86 -3.68
CA GLN A 33 -16.43 -8.69 -3.61
C GLN A 33 -17.76 -8.94 -4.32
N LEU A 34 -17.78 -9.77 -5.36
CA LEU A 34 -18.99 -10.17 -6.06
C LEU A 34 -19.79 -11.21 -5.24
N GLU A 35 -19.11 -12.16 -4.61
CA GLU A 35 -19.71 -13.11 -3.65
C GLU A 35 -20.42 -12.36 -2.51
N ASP A 36 -19.70 -11.43 -1.85
CA ASP A 36 -20.27 -10.61 -0.79
C ASP A 36 -21.50 -9.82 -1.29
N LYS A 37 -21.44 -9.30 -2.53
CA LYS A 37 -22.56 -8.56 -3.12
C LYS A 37 -23.77 -9.44 -3.44
N LEU A 38 -23.55 -10.68 -3.86
CA LEU A 38 -24.62 -11.64 -4.13
C LEU A 38 -25.26 -12.09 -2.81
N ALA A 39 -24.46 -12.34 -1.78
CA ALA A 39 -24.93 -12.66 -0.43
C ALA A 39 -25.75 -11.51 0.18
N GLU A 40 -25.33 -10.25 0.01
CA GLU A 40 -26.13 -9.06 0.40
C GLU A 40 -27.50 -8.97 -0.29
N ARG A 41 -27.73 -9.75 -1.35
CA ARG A 41 -28.98 -9.82 -2.11
C ARG A 41 -29.71 -11.14 -1.92
N ASP A 42 -29.35 -11.89 -0.88
CA ASP A 42 -29.93 -13.19 -0.52
C ASP A 42 -29.86 -14.22 -1.67
N VAL A 43 -28.87 -14.08 -2.56
CA VAL A 43 -28.61 -15.08 -3.60
C VAL A 43 -27.98 -16.32 -2.94
N PRO A 44 -28.52 -17.53 -3.16
CA PRO A 44 -27.94 -18.73 -2.57
C PRO A 44 -26.50 -18.96 -3.04
N GLU A 45 -25.65 -19.44 -2.13
CA GLU A 45 -24.21 -19.60 -2.37
C GLU A 45 -23.91 -20.45 -3.62
N HIS A 46 -24.61 -21.58 -3.80
CA HIS A 46 -24.39 -22.44 -4.96
C HIS A 46 -24.71 -21.73 -6.30
N VAL A 47 -25.73 -20.85 -6.33
CA VAL A 47 -26.07 -20.03 -7.51
C VAL A 47 -24.96 -19.01 -7.77
N ALA A 48 -24.46 -18.37 -6.70
CA ALA A 48 -23.38 -17.40 -6.80
C ALA A 48 -22.11 -18.04 -7.36
N GLN A 49 -21.71 -19.20 -6.83
CA GLN A 49 -20.56 -19.96 -7.31
C GLN A 49 -20.72 -20.33 -8.78
N GLU A 50 -21.86 -20.88 -9.19
CA GLU A 50 -22.09 -21.26 -10.60
C GLU A 50 -21.97 -20.06 -11.56
N VAL A 51 -22.54 -18.91 -11.19
CA VAL A 51 -22.45 -17.70 -12.02
C VAL A 51 -21.03 -17.16 -12.07
N LEU A 52 -20.34 -17.08 -10.93
CA LEU A 52 -18.99 -16.53 -10.86
C LEU A 52 -17.97 -17.44 -11.55
N ASP A 53 -18.11 -18.75 -11.43
CA ASP A 53 -17.30 -19.73 -12.16
C ASP A 53 -17.46 -19.55 -13.67
N ARG A 54 -18.70 -19.36 -14.14
CA ARG A 54 -18.92 -19.11 -15.56
C ARG A 54 -18.28 -17.79 -16.00
N PHE A 55 -18.35 -16.74 -15.18
CA PHE A 55 -17.79 -15.43 -15.48
C PHE A 55 -16.26 -15.46 -15.49
N GLU A 56 -15.65 -16.23 -14.60
CA GLU A 56 -14.22 -16.48 -14.57
C GLU A 56 -13.76 -17.28 -15.81
N GLN A 57 -14.48 -18.34 -16.18
CA GLN A 57 -14.21 -19.11 -17.40
C GLN A 57 -14.24 -18.27 -18.68
N VAL A 58 -15.10 -17.25 -18.76
CA VAL A 58 -15.17 -16.34 -19.92
C VAL A 58 -14.32 -15.09 -19.77
N GLY A 59 -13.55 -14.96 -18.68
CA GLY A 59 -12.64 -13.84 -18.44
C GLY A 59 -13.30 -12.51 -18.05
N LEU A 60 -14.56 -12.52 -17.60
CA LEU A 60 -15.22 -11.34 -17.05
C LEU A 60 -14.82 -11.06 -15.60
N VAL A 61 -14.43 -12.11 -14.87
CA VAL A 61 -13.87 -12.03 -13.53
C VAL A 61 -12.46 -12.59 -13.59
N ASP A 62 -11.48 -11.78 -13.19
CA ASP A 62 -10.08 -12.17 -13.15
C ASP A 62 -9.42 -11.52 -11.92
N ASP A 63 -9.21 -12.30 -10.87
CA ASP A 63 -8.58 -11.82 -9.64
C ASP A 63 -7.08 -11.52 -9.83
N ARG A 64 -6.42 -12.14 -10.81
CA ARG A 64 -5.00 -11.86 -11.15
C ARG A 64 -4.89 -10.47 -11.74
N GLU A 65 -5.71 -10.18 -12.75
CA GLU A 65 -5.73 -8.87 -13.40
C GLU A 65 -6.16 -7.79 -12.40
N TYR A 66 -7.22 -8.06 -11.65
CA TYR A 66 -7.70 -7.16 -10.60
C TYR A 66 -6.60 -6.85 -9.57
N ALA A 67 -5.90 -7.86 -9.05
CA ALA A 67 -4.84 -7.67 -8.05
C ALA A 67 -3.70 -6.80 -8.59
N ALA A 68 -3.27 -7.06 -9.83
CA ALA A 68 -2.19 -6.31 -10.46
C ALA A 68 -2.57 -4.83 -10.64
N MET A 69 -3.78 -4.56 -11.16
CA MET A 69 -4.31 -3.19 -11.28
C MET A 69 -4.44 -2.52 -9.92
N PHE A 70 -4.98 -3.23 -8.93
CA PHE A 70 -5.20 -2.72 -7.59
C PHE A 70 -3.89 -2.29 -6.92
N VAL A 71 -2.85 -3.12 -7.00
CA VAL A 71 -1.54 -2.81 -6.44
C VAL A 71 -0.93 -1.58 -7.10
N ARG A 72 -0.93 -1.49 -8.43
CA ARG A 72 -0.43 -0.29 -9.14
C ARG A 72 -1.14 0.97 -8.68
N SER A 73 -2.48 0.95 -8.72
CA SER A 73 -3.29 2.12 -8.36
C SER A 73 -3.04 2.58 -6.92
N ARG A 74 -2.97 1.64 -5.96
CA ARG A 74 -2.80 1.97 -4.53
C ARG A 74 -1.36 2.37 -4.19
N ALA A 75 -0.39 1.78 -4.85
CA ALA A 75 1.00 2.21 -4.80
C ALA A 75 1.13 3.68 -5.25
N GLU A 76 0.53 4.04 -6.38
CA GLU A 76 0.62 5.40 -6.93
C GLU A 76 -0.17 6.43 -6.12
N THR A 77 -1.46 6.15 -5.87
CA THR A 77 -2.37 7.16 -5.29
C THR A 77 -2.25 7.29 -3.79
N ARG A 78 -1.89 6.21 -3.08
CA ARG A 78 -1.83 6.16 -1.62
C ARG A 78 -0.43 5.91 -1.08
N LYS A 79 0.54 5.58 -1.93
CA LYS A 79 1.94 5.35 -1.53
C LYS A 79 2.01 4.28 -0.44
N LEU A 80 1.24 3.21 -0.62
CA LEU A 80 1.20 2.09 0.33
C LEU A 80 2.40 1.17 0.14
N SER A 81 2.88 0.63 1.25
CA SER A 81 3.87 -0.45 1.23
C SER A 81 3.28 -1.77 0.73
N ARG A 82 4.14 -2.69 0.29
CA ARG A 82 3.86 -4.08 -0.03
C ARG A 82 3.12 -4.77 1.12
N ALA A 83 3.51 -4.52 2.37
CA ALA A 83 2.84 -5.09 3.54
C ALA A 83 1.40 -4.57 3.71
N ALA A 84 1.15 -3.28 3.49
CA ALA A 84 -0.21 -2.75 3.52
C ALA A 84 -1.05 -3.24 2.34
N LEU A 85 -0.47 -3.28 1.14
CA LEU A 85 -1.12 -3.79 -0.07
C LEU A 85 -1.52 -5.25 0.09
N ARG A 86 -0.65 -6.11 0.64
CA ARG A 86 -0.97 -7.51 0.96
C ARG A 86 -2.19 -7.63 1.87
N ARG A 87 -2.30 -6.78 2.90
CA ARG A 87 -3.49 -6.76 3.77
C ARG A 87 -4.74 -6.31 3.02
N GLU A 88 -4.64 -5.29 2.18
CA GLU A 88 -5.79 -4.83 1.37
C GLU A 88 -6.23 -5.88 0.33
N LEU A 89 -5.31 -6.65 -0.25
CA LEU A 89 -5.60 -7.78 -1.13
C LEU A 89 -6.29 -8.92 -0.38
N SER A 90 -5.80 -9.27 0.81
CA SER A 90 -6.41 -10.31 1.65
C SER A 90 -7.86 -9.99 2.05
N GLN A 91 -8.16 -8.71 2.34
CA GLN A 91 -9.53 -8.24 2.58
C GLN A 91 -10.45 -8.38 1.35
N ARG A 92 -9.88 -8.61 0.16
CA ARG A 92 -10.58 -8.80 -1.12
C ARG A 92 -10.55 -10.26 -1.57
N GLY A 93 -10.18 -11.19 -0.69
CA GLY A 93 -10.08 -12.62 -0.99
C GLY A 93 -8.80 -13.04 -1.72
N ILE A 94 -7.91 -12.10 -2.05
CA ILE A 94 -6.71 -12.38 -2.85
C ILE A 94 -5.53 -12.64 -1.92
N THR A 95 -5.11 -13.90 -1.85
CA THR A 95 -4.07 -14.39 -0.93
C THR A 95 -3.11 -15.34 -1.65
N GLY A 96 -2.10 -15.85 -0.92
CA GLY A 96 -1.15 -16.83 -1.46
C GLY A 96 -0.37 -16.32 -2.66
N GLU A 97 -0.13 -17.21 -3.62
CA GLU A 97 0.69 -16.95 -4.81
C GLU A 97 0.15 -15.78 -5.65
N LEU A 98 -1.18 -15.68 -5.79
CA LEU A 98 -1.83 -14.63 -6.56
C LEU A 98 -1.52 -13.23 -6.02
N ALA A 99 -1.57 -13.09 -4.69
CA ALA A 99 -1.21 -11.84 -4.03
C ALA A 99 0.28 -11.55 -4.18
N GLU A 100 1.15 -12.55 -4.04
CA GLU A 100 2.60 -12.35 -4.18
C GLU A 100 3.00 -11.91 -5.59
N GLN A 101 2.43 -12.54 -6.63
CA GLN A 101 2.65 -12.16 -8.04
C GLN A 101 2.21 -10.72 -8.30
N ALA A 102 1.04 -10.30 -7.82
CA ALA A 102 0.58 -8.93 -7.96
C ALA A 102 1.48 -7.92 -7.23
N LEU A 103 2.11 -8.34 -6.13
CA LEU A 103 3.00 -7.51 -5.33
C LEU A 103 4.41 -7.43 -5.90
N GLU A 104 4.86 -8.36 -6.77
CA GLU A 104 6.20 -8.35 -7.39
C GLU A 104 6.55 -7.04 -8.10
N GLN A 105 5.56 -6.35 -8.67
CA GLN A 105 5.73 -5.03 -9.27
C GLN A 105 6.04 -3.91 -8.25
N ARG A 106 5.94 -4.18 -6.95
CA ARG A 106 6.26 -3.25 -5.87
C ARG A 106 7.61 -3.58 -5.26
N HIS A 107 8.64 -2.89 -5.73
CA HIS A 107 10.01 -3.07 -5.27
C HIS A 107 10.34 -2.18 -4.06
N GLU A 108 11.30 -2.62 -3.24
CA GLU A 108 11.77 -1.88 -2.06
C GLU A 108 12.25 -0.47 -2.41
N LYS A 109 12.95 -0.29 -3.54
CA LYS A 109 13.40 1.03 -4.02
C LYS A 109 12.25 2.03 -4.23
N ASP A 110 11.10 1.56 -4.69
CA ASP A 110 9.91 2.40 -4.88
C ASP A 110 9.29 2.78 -3.53
N GLU A 111 9.32 1.86 -2.56
CA GLU A 111 8.89 2.14 -1.19
C GLU A 111 9.78 3.19 -0.52
N VAL A 112 11.10 3.05 -0.62
CA VAL A 112 12.05 4.03 -0.06
C VAL A 112 11.77 5.41 -0.67
N ARG A 113 11.71 5.52 -2.01
CA ARG A 113 11.40 6.78 -2.70
C ARG A 113 10.08 7.38 -2.23
N ASP A 114 9.02 6.58 -2.19
CA ASP A 114 7.70 7.04 -1.78
C ASP A 114 7.66 7.46 -0.30
N ALA A 115 8.43 6.80 0.58
CA ALA A 115 8.57 7.17 1.98
C ALA A 115 9.23 8.55 2.14
N HIS A 116 10.32 8.82 1.39
CA HIS A 116 10.94 10.15 1.37
C HIS A 116 9.95 11.22 0.89
N GLU A 117 9.22 10.97 -0.21
CA GLU A 117 8.20 11.88 -0.73
C GLU A 117 7.13 12.20 0.32
N LEU A 118 6.62 11.18 1.01
CA LEU A 118 5.62 11.33 2.07
C LEU A 118 6.13 12.14 3.26
N VAL A 119 7.38 11.93 3.65
CA VAL A 119 8.03 12.69 4.74
C VAL A 119 8.19 14.15 4.34
N ARG A 120 8.80 14.43 3.17
CA ARG A 120 8.96 15.79 2.63
C ARG A 120 7.66 16.56 2.57
N ARG A 121 6.61 15.93 2.04
CA ARG A 121 5.28 16.54 1.96
C ARG A 121 4.67 16.87 3.32
N LYS A 122 5.05 16.16 4.38
CA LYS A 122 4.51 16.32 5.73
C LYS A 122 5.40 17.16 6.64
N LEU A 123 6.63 17.47 6.22
CA LEU A 123 7.53 18.33 6.95
C LEU A 123 7.01 19.77 6.96
N PRO A 124 6.91 20.42 8.13
CA PRO A 124 6.62 21.85 8.20
C PRO A 124 7.80 22.64 7.63
N ALA A 125 7.52 23.66 6.81
CA ALA A 125 8.56 24.57 6.31
C ALA A 125 9.29 25.32 7.43
N SER A 126 8.62 25.51 8.58
CA SER A 126 9.14 26.23 9.76
C SER A 126 9.52 25.29 10.91
N ALA A 127 9.87 24.04 10.63
CA ALA A 127 10.23 23.10 11.69
C ALA A 127 11.53 23.55 12.38
N ASP A 128 11.44 23.95 13.65
CA ASP A 128 12.62 24.17 14.48
C ASP A 128 13.18 22.82 14.92
N LEU A 129 14.34 22.48 14.37
CA LEU A 129 15.03 21.23 14.67
C LEU A 129 16.10 21.39 15.76
N THR A 130 16.32 22.61 16.27
CA THR A 130 17.33 22.86 17.32
C THR A 130 16.88 22.32 18.68
N ASP A 131 15.57 22.35 18.97
CA ASP A 131 15.00 21.68 20.14
C ASP A 131 14.89 20.17 19.92
N ARG A 132 15.63 19.41 20.74
CA ARG A 132 15.58 17.94 20.77
C ARG A 132 14.17 17.40 21.01
N LYS A 133 13.38 18.02 21.88
CA LYS A 133 12.02 17.54 22.20
C LYS A 133 11.08 17.66 21.01
N GLU A 134 11.13 18.78 20.31
CA GLU A 134 10.31 18.99 19.09
C GLU A 134 10.77 18.07 17.96
N ARG A 135 12.07 17.87 17.78
CA ARG A 135 12.63 16.89 16.84
C ARG A 135 12.13 15.46 17.13
N ASP A 136 12.16 15.02 18.38
CA ASP A 136 11.69 13.69 18.78
C ASP A 136 10.18 13.53 18.54
N LYS A 137 9.40 14.56 18.85
CA LYS A 137 7.94 14.59 18.62
C LYS A 137 7.61 14.52 17.13
N LEU A 138 8.30 15.28 16.30
CA LEU A 138 8.14 15.24 14.85
C LEU A 138 8.54 13.87 14.28
N THR A 139 9.65 13.31 14.74
CA THR A 139 10.11 11.96 14.37
C THR A 139 9.04 10.91 14.65
N ARG A 140 8.50 10.86 15.88
CA ARG A 140 7.43 9.92 16.25
C ARG A 140 6.19 10.08 15.36
N ARG A 141 5.82 11.32 15.04
CA ARG A 141 4.66 11.61 14.19
C ARG A 141 4.85 11.10 12.76
N LEU A 142 6.02 11.33 12.17
CA LEU A 142 6.34 10.92 10.80
C LEU A 142 6.49 9.40 10.69
N VAL A 143 7.21 8.77 11.63
CA VAL A 143 7.32 7.30 11.71
C VAL A 143 5.95 6.66 11.88
N SER A 144 5.09 7.20 12.75
CA SER A 144 3.72 6.67 12.93
C SER A 144 2.88 6.82 11.66
N MET A 145 3.09 7.89 10.88
CA MET A 145 2.41 8.10 9.60
C MET A 145 2.82 7.05 8.57
N LEU A 146 4.12 6.75 8.45
CA LEU A 146 4.63 5.68 7.59
C LEU A 146 4.16 4.30 8.08
N GLY A 147 4.16 4.06 9.40
CA GLY A 147 3.65 2.81 9.99
C GLY A 147 2.19 2.52 9.63
N ARG A 148 1.32 3.53 9.62
CA ARG A 148 -0.08 3.37 9.16
C ARG A 148 -0.20 3.04 7.67
N LYS A 149 0.81 3.37 6.87
CA LYS A 149 0.94 2.97 5.45
C LYS A 149 1.67 1.63 5.27
N GLY A 150 2.01 0.97 6.38
CA GLY A 150 2.60 -0.36 6.45
C GLY A 150 4.11 -0.44 6.21
N TYR A 151 4.81 0.69 6.14
CA TYR A 151 6.27 0.69 5.98
C TYR A 151 6.93 0.00 7.19
N PRO A 152 7.96 -0.84 6.97
CA PRO A 152 8.73 -1.44 8.06
C PRO A 152 9.31 -0.36 8.97
N SER A 153 9.35 -0.63 10.28
CA SER A 153 9.82 0.34 11.27
C SER A 153 11.25 0.81 10.97
N GLY A 154 12.17 -0.10 10.63
CA GLY A 154 13.55 0.23 10.28
C GLY A 154 13.65 1.23 9.13
N MET A 155 12.93 0.99 8.03
CA MET A 155 12.87 1.90 6.88
C MET A 155 12.26 3.25 7.26
N ALA A 156 11.15 3.23 8.00
CA ALA A 156 10.48 4.46 8.42
C ALA A 156 11.38 5.35 9.29
N PHE A 157 12.11 4.77 10.24
CA PHE A 157 13.07 5.50 11.07
C PHE A 157 14.25 6.03 10.25
N ALA A 158 14.82 5.20 9.36
CA ALA A 158 15.95 5.59 8.53
C ALA A 158 15.60 6.80 7.64
N VAL A 159 14.51 6.71 6.88
CA VAL A 159 14.04 7.77 5.99
C VAL A 159 13.75 9.07 6.76
N VAL A 160 13.06 8.98 7.90
CA VAL A 160 12.74 10.17 8.71
C VAL A 160 14.01 10.82 9.27
N LYS A 161 14.96 10.02 9.76
CA LYS A 161 16.24 10.54 10.27
C LYS A 161 17.01 11.26 9.17
N GLU A 162 17.06 10.68 7.97
CA GLU A 162 17.77 11.23 6.82
C GLU A 162 17.17 12.55 6.35
N GLU A 163 15.85 12.63 6.20
CA GLU A 163 15.15 13.87 5.82
C GLU A 163 15.27 14.97 6.88
N LEU A 164 15.28 14.62 8.17
CA LEU A 164 15.51 15.61 9.25
C LEU A 164 16.97 16.06 9.32
N ALA A 165 17.93 15.20 8.97
CA ALA A 165 19.35 15.58 8.92
C ALA A 165 19.64 16.54 7.76
N GLY A 166 18.99 16.35 6.60
CA GLY A 166 19.10 17.26 5.45
C GLY A 166 18.53 18.66 5.67
N LEU A 167 17.76 18.86 6.75
CA LEU A 167 17.24 20.17 7.19
C LEU A 167 18.06 20.81 8.33
N GLY A 168 19.01 20.08 8.91
CA GLY A 168 19.95 20.67 9.87
C GLY A 168 20.89 21.67 9.17
N PRO A 169 21.59 22.54 9.92
CA PRO A 169 22.65 23.34 9.32
C PRO A 169 23.62 22.36 8.63
N THR A 170 23.86 22.55 7.33
CA THR A 170 24.91 21.83 6.62
C THR A 170 26.18 22.04 7.40
N SER A 171 26.63 21.02 8.13
CA SER A 171 27.98 21.00 8.67
C SER A 171 28.91 21.03 7.47
N ASP A 172 29.41 22.22 7.15
CA ASP A 172 30.41 22.44 6.11
C ASP A 172 31.65 21.61 6.47
N PRO A 173 32.07 20.62 5.65
CA PRO A 173 33.24 19.79 5.95
C PRO A 173 34.53 20.53 5.56
N GLY A 174 34.73 21.75 6.07
CA GLY A 174 35.74 22.66 5.50
C GLY A 174 36.32 23.76 6.39
N SER A 175 36.12 23.77 7.71
CA SER A 175 36.85 24.72 8.59
C SER A 175 38.05 24.05 9.26
N GLU A 176 39.12 23.84 8.48
CA GLU A 176 40.48 23.74 9.03
C GLU A 176 40.99 25.16 9.33
N ASP A 177 40.54 25.76 10.43
CA ASP A 177 41.23 26.90 11.03
C ASP A 177 42.40 26.37 11.89
N GLY A 178 43.45 25.92 11.20
CA GLY A 178 44.77 25.67 11.78
C GLY A 178 45.68 26.88 11.58
N VAL A 179 45.39 28.00 12.24
CA VAL A 179 46.34 29.14 12.29
C VAL A 179 47.12 29.07 13.60
N GLY A 180 48.33 28.54 13.49
CA GLY A 180 49.36 28.60 14.52
C GLY A 180 50.73 28.61 13.85
N ALA A 181 51.04 29.70 13.12
CA ALA A 181 52.34 29.91 12.51
C ALA A 181 53.42 30.05 13.60
N GLU A 182 54.33 29.08 13.65
CA GLU A 182 55.60 29.16 14.36
C GLU A 182 56.42 30.36 13.85
N VAL A 183 56.70 31.30 14.76
CA VAL A 183 57.66 32.38 14.57
C VAL A 183 59.03 31.84 14.99
N TRP A 184 59.94 31.66 14.02
CA TRP A 184 61.34 31.38 14.29
C TRP A 184 62.09 32.69 14.54
N ASP A 185 62.90 32.69 15.60
CA ASP A 185 63.71 33.80 16.08
C ASP A 185 65.09 33.88 15.39
N THR A 186 65.65 35.10 15.46
CA THR A 186 67.07 35.50 15.40
C THR A 186 67.81 35.55 14.05
N PRO A 187 68.83 36.43 13.89
CA PRO A 187 69.98 36.65 14.79
C PRO A 187 70.11 38.04 15.45
#